data_AF-A0A2J8JMC3-F1
#
_entry.id   AF-A0A2J8JMC3-F1
#
_cell.length_a   1.000
_cell.length_b   1.000
_cell.length_c   1.000
_cell.angle_alpha   90.00
_cell.angle_beta   90.00
_cell.angle_gamma   90.00
#
_symmetry.space_group_name_H-M   'P 1'
#
loop_
_entity.id
_entity.type
_entity.pdbx_description
1 polymer ?
#
loop_
_entity_poly.entity_id
_entity_poly.type
_entity_poly.pdbx_seq_one_letter_code
_entity_poly.pdbx_strand_id
1 'polypeptide(L)'
;MAGDTHCPAEPLAREGTLWEALRALLPHSKEDLKLDLGEKVERSVVTLLQRATELFYEGRRDECLQSSEVILDYSWEKLNTGTWQDVDKDWRRVYAIGCLLKALCLCQAPEDANTVAAAL
;
A
#
# COMPACT_ATOMS: atom_id res chain seq x y z
N MET A 1 48.91 7.69 9.22
CA MET A 1 47.78 7.31 10.10
C MET A 1 46.51 7.55 9.30
N ALA A 2 46.16 6.59 8.45
CA ALA A 2 44.96 6.65 7.60
C ALA A 2 43.76 6.20 8.45
N GLY A 3 42.68 6.98 8.41
CA GLY A 3 41.44 6.66 9.08
C GLY A 3 40.60 5.74 8.21
N ASP A 4 40.39 4.51 8.66
CA ASP A 4 39.40 3.59 8.10
C ASP A 4 38.09 3.77 8.85
N THR A 5 37.28 4.70 8.37
CA THR A 5 35.87 4.81 8.77
C THR A 5 35.10 3.70 8.06
N HIS A 6 34.90 2.58 8.74
CA HIS A 6 34.05 1.49 8.28
C HIS A 6 32.60 1.99 8.20
N CYS A 7 32.09 2.22 6.99
CA CYS A 7 30.65 2.36 6.77
C CYS A 7 29.99 1.00 7.06
N PRO A 8 29.02 0.90 7.98
CA PRO A 8 28.27 -0.33 8.14
C PRO A 8 27.37 -0.47 6.90
N ALA A 9 27.61 -1.53 6.14
CA ALA A 9 26.74 -1.94 5.05
C ALA A 9 25.42 -2.46 5.64
N GLU A 10 24.38 -1.62 5.68
CA GLU A 10 23.00 -2.10 5.80
C GLU A 10 22.08 -1.29 4.89
N PRO A 11 21.62 -1.88 3.78
CA PRO A 11 20.29 -1.52 3.32
C PRO A 11 19.44 -2.66 2.73
N LEU A 12 19.75 -3.94 2.94
CA LEU A 12 18.96 -5.05 2.35
C LEU A 12 18.11 -5.85 3.35
N ALA A 13 18.47 -5.86 4.65
CA ALA A 13 17.71 -6.58 5.68
C ALA A 13 16.44 -5.84 6.16
N ARG A 14 16.28 -4.56 5.80
CA ARG A 14 15.21 -3.70 6.33
C ARG A 14 13.86 -3.84 5.62
N GLU A 15 13.85 -4.37 4.39
CA GLU A 15 12.62 -4.46 3.58
C GLU A 15 11.61 -5.43 4.19
N GLY A 16 12.08 -6.60 4.66
CA GLY A 16 11.25 -7.56 5.40
C GLY A 16 10.66 -6.95 6.68
N THR A 17 11.37 -6.06 7.37
CA THR A 17 10.85 -5.42 8.60
C THR A 17 9.76 -4.37 8.33
N LEU A 18 9.86 -3.66 7.20
CA LEU A 18 8.89 -2.62 6.85
C LEU A 18 7.58 -3.24 6.34
N TRP A 19 7.66 -4.24 5.47
CA TRP A 19 6.48 -4.93 4.98
C TRP A 19 5.68 -5.56 6.12
N GLU A 20 6.35 -6.26 7.05
CA GLU A 20 5.70 -6.85 8.22
C GLU A 20 5.04 -5.78 9.11
N ALA A 21 5.73 -4.65 9.33
CA ALA A 21 5.17 -3.55 10.11
C ALA A 21 3.94 -2.93 9.44
N LEU A 22 3.95 -2.77 8.11
CA LEU A 22 2.79 -2.32 7.35
C LEU A 22 1.67 -3.37 7.35
N ARG A 23 2.02 -4.67 7.25
CA ARG A 23 1.05 -5.77 7.22
C ARG A 23 0.31 -5.85 8.55
N ALA A 24 0.98 -5.57 9.66
CA ALA A 24 0.38 -5.52 11.00
C ALA A 24 -0.66 -4.38 11.17
N LEU A 25 -0.70 -3.38 10.28
CA LEU A 25 -1.75 -2.35 10.28
C LEU A 25 -3.08 -2.85 9.71
N LEU A 26 -3.04 -3.95 8.96
CA LEU A 26 -4.23 -4.59 8.39
C LEU A 26 -4.66 -5.81 9.21
N PRO A 27 -5.96 -6.09 9.30
CA PRO A 27 -6.44 -7.34 9.88
C PRO A 27 -5.86 -8.59 9.19
N HIS A 28 -5.95 -9.74 9.86
CA HIS A 28 -5.47 -11.00 9.27
C HIS A 28 -6.36 -11.50 8.13
N SER A 29 -7.67 -11.20 8.19
CA SER A 29 -8.66 -11.56 7.17
C SER A 29 -9.26 -10.32 6.52
N LYS A 30 -9.77 -10.45 5.28
CA LYS A 30 -10.44 -9.34 4.60
C LYS A 30 -11.81 -9.05 5.21
N GLU A 31 -12.45 -10.04 5.81
CA GLU A 31 -13.76 -9.96 6.44
C GLU A 31 -13.75 -9.03 7.66
N ASP A 32 -12.60 -8.93 8.33
CA ASP A 32 -12.39 -8.03 9.47
C ASP A 32 -12.10 -6.58 9.03
N LEU A 33 -11.77 -6.34 7.75
CA LEU A 33 -11.54 -4.99 7.23
C LEU A 33 -12.86 -4.32 6.84
N LYS A 34 -13.39 -3.51 7.75
CA LYS A 34 -14.62 -2.76 7.52
C LYS A 34 -14.41 -1.56 6.60
N LEU A 35 -14.83 -1.71 5.34
CA LEU A 35 -14.86 -0.66 4.32
C LEU A 35 -16.22 0.07 4.29
N ASP A 36 -16.79 0.36 5.47
CA ASP A 36 -18.03 1.11 5.60
C ASP A 36 -17.77 2.58 5.29
N LEU A 37 -17.91 2.96 4.02
CA LEU A 37 -17.79 4.33 3.51
C LEU A 37 -19.19 4.91 3.29
N GLY A 38 -19.37 6.18 3.63
CA GLY A 38 -20.63 6.90 3.47
C GLY A 38 -20.94 7.26 2.03
N GLU A 39 -22.12 7.83 1.82
CA GLU A 39 -22.70 8.16 0.50
C GLU A 39 -21.91 9.22 -0.29
N LYS A 40 -20.92 9.86 0.33
CA LYS A 40 -20.07 10.88 -0.27
C LYS A 40 -18.98 10.31 -1.16
N VAL A 41 -18.66 9.02 -1.00
CA VAL A 41 -17.74 8.29 -1.89
C VAL A 41 -18.57 7.58 -2.96
N GLU A 42 -18.20 7.74 -4.23
CA GLU A 42 -18.95 7.11 -5.30
C GLU A 42 -18.88 5.58 -5.20
N ARG A 43 -20.00 4.91 -5.47
CA ARG A 43 -20.12 3.45 -5.38
C ARG A 43 -19.05 2.71 -6.21
N SER A 44 -18.66 3.26 -7.36
CA SER A 44 -17.59 2.68 -8.19
C SER A 44 -16.24 2.65 -7.47
N VAL A 45 -15.93 3.69 -6.69
CA VAL A 45 -14.69 3.78 -5.90
C VAL A 45 -14.74 2.83 -4.72
N VAL A 46 -15.89 2.71 -4.06
CA VAL A 46 -16.10 1.70 -3.00
C VAL A 46 -15.85 0.29 -3.54
N THR A 47 -16.44 -0.05 -4.68
CA THR A 47 -16.22 -1.35 -5.35
C THR A 47 -14.75 -1.55 -5.72
N LEU A 48 -14.08 -0.52 -6.24
CA LEU A 48 -12.67 -0.60 -6.62
C LEU A 48 -11.78 -0.83 -5.38
N LEU A 49 -12.05 -0.15 -4.26
CA LEU A 49 -11.33 -0.32 -3.01
C LEU A 49 -11.52 -1.72 -2.41
N GLN A 50 -12.75 -2.23 -2.45
CA GLN A 50 -13.06 -3.62 -2.08
C GLN A 50 -12.28 -4.60 -2.96
N ARG A 51 -12.25 -4.36 -4.28
CA ARG A 51 -11.52 -5.22 -5.21
C ARG A 51 -10.01 -5.18 -4.98
N ALA A 52 -9.43 -4.01 -4.77
CA ALA A 52 -8.00 -3.86 -4.44
C ALA A 52 -7.64 -4.62 -3.16
N THR A 53 -8.51 -4.53 -2.15
CA THR A 53 -8.37 -5.27 -0.89
C THR A 53 -8.41 -6.78 -1.14
N GLU A 54 -9.39 -7.29 -1.90
CA GLU A 54 -9.46 -8.72 -2.25
C GLU A 54 -8.18 -9.19 -2.96
N LEU A 55 -7.72 -8.45 -3.96
CA LEU A 55 -6.50 -8.76 -4.70
C LEU A 55 -5.28 -8.85 -3.78
N PHE A 56 -5.19 -7.95 -2.79
CA PHE A 56 -4.14 -8.01 -1.76
C PHE A 56 -4.18 -9.32 -0.96
N TYR A 57 -5.34 -9.68 -0.40
CA TYR A 57 -5.48 -10.91 0.38
C TYR A 57 -5.38 -12.20 -0.47
N GLU A 58 -5.66 -12.13 -1.77
CA GLU A 58 -5.45 -13.20 -2.75
C GLU A 58 -3.98 -13.33 -3.19
N GLY A 59 -3.08 -12.45 -2.75
CA GLY A 59 -1.67 -12.43 -3.17
C GLY A 59 -1.45 -11.92 -4.59
N ARG A 60 -2.47 -11.33 -5.23
CA ARG A 60 -2.42 -10.77 -6.59
C ARG A 60 -1.84 -9.36 -6.56
N ARG A 61 -0.57 -9.27 -6.17
CA ARG A 61 0.14 -8.03 -5.84
C ARG A 61 0.12 -7.00 -6.97
N ASP A 62 0.43 -7.39 -8.21
CA ASP A 62 0.56 -6.44 -9.30
C ASP A 62 -0.79 -5.80 -9.67
N GLU A 63 -1.87 -6.56 -9.60
CA GLU A 63 -3.23 -6.03 -9.83
C GLU A 63 -3.72 -5.18 -8.65
N CYS A 64 -3.36 -5.56 -7.42
CA CYS A 64 -3.60 -4.74 -6.24
C CYS A 64 -2.87 -3.40 -6.36
N LEU A 65 -1.61 -3.41 -6.80
CA LEU A 65 -0.82 -2.20 -7.02
C LEU A 65 -1.48 -1.30 -8.06
N GLN A 66 -1.84 -1.84 -9.23
CA GLN A 66 -2.53 -1.09 -10.29
C GLN A 66 -3.85 -0.48 -9.78
N SER A 67 -4.66 -1.27 -9.07
CA SER A 67 -5.93 -0.79 -8.51
C SER A 67 -5.71 0.30 -7.46
N SER A 68 -4.67 0.17 -6.64
CA SER A 68 -4.30 1.17 -5.62
C SER A 68 -3.85 2.48 -6.26
N GLU A 69 -3.14 2.44 -7.38
CA GLU A 69 -2.74 3.65 -8.12
C GLU A 69 -3.95 4.42 -8.67
N VAL A 70 -4.91 3.71 -9.28
CA VAL A 70 -6.16 4.34 -9.75
C VAL A 70 -6.95 4.96 -8.59
N ILE A 71 -7.01 4.28 -7.44
CA ILE A 71 -7.65 4.82 -6.22
C ILE A 71 -6.94 6.10 -5.77
N LEU A 72 -5.60 6.12 -5.78
CA LEU A 72 -4.81 7.26 -5.34
C LEU A 72 -4.97 8.46 -6.26
N ASP A 73 -4.91 8.24 -7.58
CA ASP A 73 -5.10 9.31 -8.58
C ASP A 73 -6.46 9.99 -8.37
N TYR A 74 -7.53 9.19 -8.28
CA TYR A 74 -8.87 9.73 -8.14
C TYR A 74 -9.12 10.38 -6.77
N SER A 75 -8.73 9.70 -5.68
CA SER A 75 -8.95 10.23 -4.34
C SER A 75 -8.12 11.49 -4.07
N TRP A 76 -6.91 11.61 -4.66
CA TRP A 76 -6.14 12.83 -4.57
C TRP A 76 -6.90 14.02 -5.15
N GLU A 77 -7.55 13.88 -6.31
CA GLU A 77 -8.38 14.96 -6.88
C GLU A 77 -9.47 15.39 -5.90
N LYS A 78 -10.14 14.43 -5.24
CA LYS A 78 -11.21 14.69 -4.27
C LYS A 78 -10.71 15.41 -3.02
N LEU A 79 -9.51 15.05 -2.55
CA LEU A 79 -8.86 15.73 -1.42
C LEU A 79 -8.42 17.16 -1.76
N ASN A 80 -8.23 17.49 -3.04
CA ASN A 80 -7.71 18.78 -3.51
C ASN A 80 -8.79 19.70 -4.12
N THR A 81 -10.06 19.53 -3.74
CA THR A 81 -11.19 20.31 -4.27
C THR A 81 -11.50 21.60 -3.51
N GLY A 82 -10.86 21.86 -2.35
CA GLY A 82 -11.19 23.00 -1.51
C GLY A 82 -10.35 23.08 -0.24
N THR A 83 -10.86 23.73 0.81
CA THR A 83 -10.15 23.81 2.07
C THR A 83 -10.15 22.46 2.77
N TRP A 84 -9.05 22.10 3.44
CA TRP A 84 -8.91 20.78 4.04
C TRP A 84 -10.00 20.44 5.07
N GLN A 85 -10.51 21.44 5.80
CA GLN A 85 -11.59 21.24 6.77
C GLN A 85 -12.90 20.74 6.13
N ASP A 86 -13.12 21.05 4.85
CA ASP A 86 -14.34 20.68 4.11
C ASP A 86 -14.23 19.29 3.46
N VAL A 87 -13.02 18.71 3.42
CA VAL A 87 -12.79 17.39 2.83
C VAL A 87 -13.43 16.31 3.70
N ASP A 88 -14.34 15.55 3.09
CA ASP A 88 -15.03 14.45 3.75
C ASP A 88 -14.05 13.40 4.31
N LYS A 89 -14.35 12.89 5.51
CA LYS A 89 -13.49 11.92 6.19
C LYS A 89 -13.35 10.62 5.42
N ASP A 90 -14.36 10.22 4.68
CA ASP A 90 -14.32 8.97 3.91
C ASP A 90 -13.40 9.09 2.70
N TRP A 91 -13.28 10.28 2.08
CA TRP A 91 -12.24 10.52 1.08
C TRP A 91 -10.83 10.38 1.64
N ARG A 92 -10.60 10.84 2.87
CA ARG A 92 -9.32 10.66 3.57
C ARG A 92 -9.03 9.19 3.85
N ARG A 93 -10.06 8.42 4.21
CA ARG A 93 -9.96 6.95 4.43
C ARG A 93 -9.63 6.23 3.12
N VAL A 94 -10.31 6.56 2.02
CA VAL A 94 -10.02 5.99 0.69
C VAL A 94 -8.56 6.21 0.32
N TYR A 95 -8.08 7.46 0.42
CA TYR A 95 -6.69 7.79 0.11
C TYR A 95 -5.70 7.05 1.02
N ALA A 96 -5.95 7.02 2.33
CA ALA A 96 -5.09 6.34 3.29
C ALA A 96 -5.00 4.83 3.05
N ILE A 97 -6.12 4.17 2.75
CA ILE A 97 -6.14 2.73 2.44
C ILE A 97 -5.44 2.46 1.11
N GLY A 98 -5.67 3.29 0.08
CA GLY A 98 -4.94 3.20 -1.19
C GLY A 98 -3.42 3.32 -1.00
N CYS A 99 -2.96 4.26 -0.16
CA CYS A 99 -1.55 4.40 0.19
C CYS A 99 -1.00 3.15 0.87
N LEU A 100 -1.73 2.61 1.85
CA LEU A 100 -1.30 1.43 2.59
C LEU A 100 -1.20 0.20 1.67
N LEU A 101 -2.20 -0.03 0.82
CA LEU A 101 -2.18 -1.13 -0.15
C LEU A 101 -1.03 -0.99 -1.16
N LYS A 102 -0.81 0.22 -1.70
CA LYS A 102 0.34 0.48 -2.58
C LYS A 102 1.67 0.22 -1.87
N ALA A 103 1.85 0.71 -0.65
CA ALA A 103 3.06 0.51 0.13
C ALA A 103 3.30 -0.98 0.41
N LEU A 104 2.25 -1.72 0.79
CA LEU A 104 2.33 -3.18 0.99
C LEU A 104 2.75 -3.93 -0.28
N CYS A 105 2.25 -3.51 -1.45
CA CYS A 105 2.65 -4.10 -2.73
C CYS A 105 4.11 -3.79 -3.09
N LEU A 106 4.59 -2.58 -2.81
CA LEU A 106 5.95 -2.15 -3.16
C LEU A 106 7.02 -2.64 -2.18
N CYS A 107 6.67 -2.83 -0.91
CA CYS A 107 7.62 -3.23 0.13
C CYS A 107 7.75 -4.75 0.29
N GLN A 108 6.91 -5.55 -0.38
CA GLN A 108 7.05 -7.00 -0.35
C GLN A 108 8.28 -7.42 -1.16
N ALA A 109 9.22 -8.12 -0.52
CA ALA A 109 10.40 -8.63 -1.20
C ALA A 109 9.99 -9.48 -2.42
N PRO A 110 10.65 -9.29 -3.58
CA PRO A 110 10.41 -10.15 -4.74
C PRO A 110 10.81 -11.59 -4.40
N GLU A 111 9.96 -12.57 -4.76
CA GLU A 111 10.25 -13.99 -4.51
C GLU A 111 11.55 -14.46 -5.20
N ASP A 112 12.06 -13.71 -6.19
CA ASP A 112 13.16 -14.06 -7.07
C ASP A 112 14.51 -13.38 -6.78
N ALA A 113 14.78 -12.91 -5.56
CA ALA A 113 16.15 -12.51 -5.22
C ALA A 113 17.15 -13.69 -5.31
N ASN A 114 16.66 -14.93 -5.24
CA ASN A 114 17.48 -16.15 -5.29
C ASN A 114 17.59 -16.79 -6.69
N THR A 115 16.75 -16.39 -7.65
CA THR A 115 16.72 -16.99 -9.00
C THR A 115 17.77 -16.35 -9.93
N VAL A 116 18.12 -15.08 -9.70
CA VAL A 116 19.19 -14.40 -10.45
C VAL A 116 20.59 -14.88 -10.04
N ALA A 117 20.78 -15.26 -8.77
CA ALA A 117 22.07 -15.75 -8.27
C ALA A 117 22.41 -17.19 -8.75
N ALA A 118 21.41 -17.98 -9.14
CA ALA A 118 21.62 -19.32 -9.70
C ALA A 118 21.89 -19.32 -11.22
N ALA A 119 21.81 -18.15 -11.86
CA ALA A 119 22.01 -17.97 -13.29
C ALA A 119 23.33 -17.24 -13.65
N LEU A 120 24.20 -16.99 -12.67
CA LEU A 120 25.57 -16.45 -12.82
C LEU A 120 26.60 -17.49 -12.37
#